data_AF-A0A1R0WGB9-F1
#
_entry.id   AF-A0A1R0WGB9-F1
#
_cell.length_a   1.000
_cell.length_b   1.000
_cell.length_c   1.000
_cell.angle_alpha   90.00
_cell.angle_beta   90.00
_cell.angle_gamma   90.00
#
_symmetry.space_group_name_H-M   'P 1'
#
loop_
_entity.id
_entity.type
_entity.pdbx_description
1 polymer ?
#
loop_
_entity_poly.entity_id
_entity_poly.type
_entity_poly.pdbx_seq_one_letter_code
_entity_poly.pdbx_strand_id
1 'polypeptide(L)'
;MHWIAMITMLIDHIGAVFFPEHSILRIIGRIAFPVYAFSIFLGYKHTRNVKRYTIRLFIIAVVSQIPFMAAFNQSTLNVVWTLLASLLVLLALDKVKNEIAAVFIVIAAGFLMEISTMDYGIYGLLLVLIYRYTEGFVMVFAHLFLNIIDMVQSQIQIWSTISTLFIAFAIYRGASFRSSVPRWLWTSFYPLHLAIIGIVRIYIR
;
A
#
# COMPACT_ATOMS: atom_id res chain seq x y z
N MET A 1 -0.11 -6.85 -13.17
CA MET A 1 0.03 -5.83 -12.09
C MET A 1 0.73 -6.39 -10.86
N HIS A 2 0.27 -7.50 -10.28
CA HIS A 2 0.89 -8.11 -9.08
C HIS A 2 2.41 -8.36 -9.22
N TRP A 3 2.88 -8.96 -10.32
CA TRP A 3 4.32 -9.13 -10.56
C TRP A 3 5.12 -7.82 -10.52
N ILE A 4 4.60 -6.77 -11.17
CA ILE A 4 5.24 -5.44 -11.19
C ILE A 4 5.35 -4.93 -9.75
N ALA A 5 4.27 -4.99 -8.98
CA ALA A 5 4.27 -4.52 -7.59
C ALA A 5 5.25 -5.29 -6.69
N MET A 6 5.37 -6.62 -6.86
CA MET A 6 6.35 -7.42 -6.11
C MET A 6 7.78 -7.02 -6.46
N ILE A 7 8.09 -6.95 -7.76
CA ILE A 7 9.44 -6.65 -8.23
C ILE A 7 9.85 -5.23 -7.82
N THR A 8 8.98 -4.23 -8.02
CA THR A 8 9.30 -2.85 -7.65
C THR A 8 9.41 -2.66 -6.14
N MET A 9 8.60 -3.37 -5.34
CA MET A 9 8.73 -3.38 -3.88
C MET A 9 10.06 -4.00 -3.42
N LEU A 10 10.49 -5.10 -4.05
CA LEU A 10 11.78 -5.71 -3.76
C LEU A 10 12.93 -4.73 -4.06
N ILE A 11 12.88 -4.06 -5.21
CA ILE A 11 13.85 -3.03 -5.60
C ILE A 11 13.85 -1.88 -4.58
N ASP A 12 12.67 -1.42 -4.13
CA ASP A 12 12.55 -0.37 -3.11
C ASP A 12 13.28 -0.73 -1.83
N HIS A 13 13.00 -1.93 -1.30
CA HIS A 13 13.53 -2.37 -0.02
C HIS A 13 15.04 -2.67 -0.10
N ILE A 14 15.51 -3.27 -1.21
CA ILE A 14 16.95 -3.42 -1.44
C ILE A 14 17.63 -2.06 -1.49
N GLY A 15 17.05 -1.10 -2.23
CA GLY A 15 17.59 0.25 -2.32
C GLY A 15 17.63 0.96 -0.98
N ALA A 16 16.54 0.90 -0.22
CA ALA A 16 16.44 1.51 1.09
C ALA A 16 17.43 0.93 2.12
N VAL A 17 17.68 -0.38 2.07
CA VAL A 17 18.50 -1.08 3.08
C VAL A 17 19.99 -1.08 2.72
N PHE A 18 20.34 -1.33 1.46
CA PHE A 18 21.74 -1.53 1.04
C PHE A 18 22.32 -0.35 0.24
N PHE A 19 21.48 0.49 -0.35
CA PHE A 19 21.89 1.56 -1.26
C PHE A 19 21.16 2.88 -0.99
N PRO A 20 21.15 3.39 0.27
CA PRO A 20 20.31 4.52 0.65
C PRO A 20 20.61 5.81 -0.13
N GLU A 21 21.85 5.98 -0.61
CA GLU A 21 22.28 7.13 -1.41
C GLU A 21 21.71 7.11 -2.86
N HIS A 22 21.24 5.94 -3.33
CA HIS A 22 20.73 5.76 -4.69
C HIS A 22 19.21 5.88 -4.75
N SER A 23 18.71 7.12 -4.78
CA SER A 23 17.28 7.46 -4.80
C SER A 23 16.48 6.83 -5.96
N ILE A 24 17.14 6.46 -7.07
CA ILE A 24 16.52 5.82 -8.23
C ILE A 24 15.79 4.52 -7.85
N LEU A 25 16.37 3.72 -6.96
CA LEU A 25 15.74 2.47 -6.52
C LEU A 25 14.45 2.72 -5.74
N ARG A 26 14.44 3.80 -4.94
CA ARG A 26 13.24 4.26 -4.21
C ARG A 26 12.17 4.80 -5.14
N ILE A 27 12.56 5.52 -6.21
CA ILE A 27 11.65 6.02 -7.26
C ILE A 27 10.94 4.84 -7.95
N ILE A 28 11.69 3.84 -8.39
CA ILE A 28 11.11 2.61 -8.97
C ILE A 28 10.17 1.94 -7.96
N GLY A 29 10.58 1.93 -6.70
CA GLY A 29 9.81 1.41 -5.58
C GLY A 29 8.44 2.03 -5.34
N ARG A 30 8.30 3.36 -5.58
CA ARG A 30 7.03 4.07 -5.41
C ARG A 30 5.90 3.52 -6.28
N ILE A 31 6.23 2.75 -7.32
CA ILE A 31 5.25 2.08 -8.17
C ILE A 31 4.46 1.01 -7.40
N ALA A 32 5.07 0.36 -6.42
CA ALA A 32 4.47 -0.79 -5.73
C ALA A 32 3.20 -0.39 -4.95
N PHE A 33 3.30 0.64 -4.11
CA PHE A 33 2.26 0.96 -3.13
C PHE A 33 0.89 1.28 -3.75
N PRO A 34 0.77 2.16 -4.77
CA PRO A 34 -0.49 2.39 -5.49
C PRO A 34 -1.13 1.10 -6.03
N VAL A 35 -0.32 0.17 -6.55
CA VAL A 35 -0.84 -1.12 -7.05
C VAL A 35 -1.38 -1.99 -5.90
N TYR A 36 -0.71 -2.01 -4.74
CA TYR A 36 -1.23 -2.69 -3.54
C TYR A 36 -2.49 -2.03 -2.99
N ALA A 37 -2.53 -0.71 -2.89
CA ALA A 37 -3.70 0.05 -2.45
C ALA A 37 -4.91 -0.18 -3.38
N PHE A 38 -4.71 -0.16 -4.70
CA PHE A 38 -5.74 -0.50 -5.66
C PHE A 38 -6.19 -1.95 -5.53
N SER A 39 -5.26 -2.88 -5.26
CA SER A 39 -5.58 -4.28 -5.01
C SER A 39 -6.41 -4.49 -3.74
N ILE A 40 -6.23 -3.67 -2.70
CA ILE A 40 -7.11 -3.66 -1.52
C ILE A 40 -8.54 -3.29 -1.91
N PHE A 41 -8.71 -2.17 -2.61
CA PHE A 41 -10.03 -1.73 -3.08
C PHE A 41 -10.69 -2.77 -4.01
N LEU A 42 -9.94 -3.30 -4.99
CA LEU A 42 -10.45 -4.30 -5.91
C LEU A 42 -10.83 -5.61 -5.19
N GLY A 43 -9.98 -6.05 -4.26
CA GLY A 43 -10.22 -7.23 -3.43
C GLY A 43 -11.44 -7.06 -2.53
N TYR A 44 -11.64 -5.85 -1.98
CA TYR A 44 -12.84 -5.48 -1.23
C TYR A 44 -14.10 -5.61 -2.10
N LYS A 45 -14.12 -5.00 -3.29
CA LYS A 45 -15.27 -4.98 -4.21
C LYS A 45 -15.66 -6.37 -4.73
N HIS A 46 -14.71 -7.28 -4.92
CA HIS A 46 -14.95 -8.56 -5.60
C HIS A 46 -14.90 -9.80 -4.67
N THR A 47 -14.46 -9.68 -3.42
CA THR A 47 -14.37 -10.85 -2.53
C THR A 47 -15.75 -11.25 -2.01
N ARG A 48 -16.07 -12.55 -2.11
CA ARG A 48 -17.28 -13.12 -1.53
C ARG A 48 -17.22 -13.20 0.01
N ASN A 49 -16.02 -13.19 0.59
CA ASN A 49 -15.82 -13.31 2.04
C ASN A 49 -14.76 -12.33 2.52
N VAL A 50 -15.20 -11.12 2.88
CA VAL A 50 -14.31 -10.07 3.36
C VAL A 50 -13.65 -10.46 4.69
N LYS A 51 -14.36 -11.18 5.58
CA LYS A 51 -13.79 -11.63 6.87
C LYS A 51 -12.53 -12.48 6.68
N ARG A 52 -12.54 -13.47 5.78
CA ARG A 52 -11.34 -14.27 5.46
C ARG A 52 -10.24 -13.44 4.81
N TYR A 53 -10.60 -12.42 4.03
CA TYR A 53 -9.63 -11.51 3.42
C TYR A 53 -8.94 -10.64 4.47
N THR A 54 -9.71 -10.02 5.38
CA THR A 54 -9.20 -9.24 6.52
C THR A 54 -8.29 -10.07 7.42
N ILE A 55 -8.70 -11.29 7.79
CA ILE A 55 -7.87 -12.19 8.62
C ILE A 55 -6.55 -12.52 7.92
N ARG A 56 -6.57 -12.83 6.62
CA ARG A 56 -5.32 -13.10 5.89
C ARG A 56 -4.39 -11.89 5.91
N LEU A 57 -4.93 -10.69 5.69
CA LEU A 57 -4.15 -9.46 5.69
C LEU A 57 -3.57 -9.17 7.08
N PHE A 58 -4.34 -9.40 8.14
CA PHE A 58 -3.88 -9.32 9.53
C PHE A 58 -2.74 -10.30 9.83
N ILE A 59 -2.88 -11.57 9.41
CA ILE A 59 -1.80 -12.56 9.59
C ILE A 59 -0.52 -12.11 8.87
N ILE A 60 -0.63 -11.59 7.64
CA ILE A 60 0.54 -11.06 6.92
C ILE A 60 1.15 -9.91 7.72
N ALA A 61 0.36 -8.93 8.17
CA ALA A 61 0.84 -7.76 8.90
C ALA A 61 1.59 -8.12 10.19
N VAL A 62 1.11 -9.11 10.94
CA VAL A 62 1.75 -9.60 12.16
C VAL A 62 3.04 -10.37 11.83
N VAL A 63 2.98 -11.33 10.91
CA VAL A 63 4.13 -12.19 10.57
C VAL A 63 5.25 -11.39 9.93
N SER A 64 4.94 -10.38 9.12
CA SER A 64 5.95 -9.52 8.49
C SER A 64 6.55 -8.47 9.42
N GLN A 65 5.97 -8.22 10.60
CA GLN A 65 6.42 -7.15 11.48
C GLN A 65 7.86 -7.38 11.97
N ILE A 66 8.19 -8.59 12.43
CA ILE A 66 9.54 -8.90 12.92
C ILE A 66 10.58 -8.78 11.78
N PRO A 67 10.38 -9.42 10.60
CA PRO A 67 11.25 -9.22 9.45
C PRO A 67 11.39 -7.76 9.02
N PHE A 68 10.31 -6.99 9.02
CA PHE A 68 10.31 -5.57 8.66
C PHE A 68 11.20 -4.76 9.60
N MET A 69 11.01 -4.90 10.91
CA MET A 69 11.81 -4.20 11.92
C MET A 69 13.28 -4.56 11.80
N ALA A 70 13.62 -5.83 11.56
CA ALA A 70 14.99 -6.27 11.35
C ALA A 70 15.60 -5.71 10.05
N ALA A 71 14.85 -5.75 8.94
CA ALA A 71 15.30 -5.25 7.64
C ALA A 71 15.58 -3.76 7.65
N PHE A 72 14.73 -2.95 8.30
CA PHE A 72 14.84 -1.49 8.28
C PHE A 72 15.47 -0.89 9.54
N ASN A 73 15.64 -1.65 10.62
CA ASN A 73 16.16 -1.16 11.91
C ASN A 73 15.33 0.01 12.45
N GLN A 74 14.01 -0.16 12.41
CA GLN A 74 13.01 0.79 12.90
C GLN A 74 11.89 0.04 13.64
N SER A 75 11.17 0.76 14.50
CA SER A 75 10.07 0.22 15.33
C SER A 75 8.67 0.57 14.83
N THR A 76 8.57 1.17 13.63
CA THR A 76 7.30 1.54 13.00
C THR A 76 6.50 0.31 12.55
N LEU A 77 5.19 0.49 12.35
CA LEU A 77 4.34 -0.57 11.82
C LEU A 77 4.47 -0.66 10.30
N ASN A 78 4.63 -1.88 9.79
CA ASN A 78 4.80 -2.11 8.35
C ASN A 78 3.57 -1.71 7.52
N VAL A 79 3.77 -1.51 6.21
CA VAL A 79 2.73 -1.05 5.26
C VAL A 79 1.45 -1.90 5.24
N VAL A 80 1.52 -3.18 5.61
CA VAL A 80 0.35 -4.06 5.61
C VAL A 80 -0.64 -3.65 6.71
N TRP A 81 -0.16 -3.06 7.81
CA TRP A 81 -1.03 -2.44 8.81
C TRP A 81 -1.82 -1.26 8.24
N THR A 82 -1.17 -0.40 7.43
CA THR A 82 -1.86 0.67 6.70
C THR A 82 -2.96 0.09 5.82
N LEU A 83 -2.63 -0.91 5.00
CA LEU A 83 -3.59 -1.54 4.08
C LEU A 83 -4.76 -2.23 4.82
N LEU A 84 -4.49 -2.85 5.97
CA LEU A 84 -5.50 -3.46 6.82
C LEU A 84 -6.44 -2.40 7.40
N ALA A 85 -5.90 -1.33 7.97
CA ALA A 85 -6.71 -0.23 8.50
C ALA A 85 -7.57 0.40 7.40
N SER A 86 -7.02 0.63 6.20
CA SER A 86 -7.77 1.12 5.05
C SER A 86 -8.93 0.18 4.66
N LEU A 87 -8.71 -1.13 4.66
CA LEU A 87 -9.77 -2.11 4.42
C LEU A 87 -10.87 -2.06 5.48
N LEU A 88 -10.52 -1.87 6.76
CA LEU A 88 -11.49 -1.71 7.84
C LEU A 88 -12.29 -0.42 7.72
N VAL A 89 -11.67 0.68 7.28
CA VAL A 89 -12.38 1.93 6.98
C VAL A 89 -13.35 1.74 5.83
N LEU A 90 -12.95 1.07 4.74
CA LEU A 90 -13.87 0.74 3.63
C LEU A 90 -15.12 0.00 4.11
N LEU A 91 -14.93 -1.00 4.99
CA LEU A 91 -16.01 -1.77 5.60
C LEU A 91 -16.92 -0.94 6.52
N ALA A 92 -16.35 0.02 7.25
CA ALA A 92 -17.10 0.92 8.11
C ALA A 92 -17.93 1.90 7.28
N LEU A 93 -17.35 2.48 6.23
CA LEU A 93 -18.01 3.43 5.34
C LEU A 93 -19.24 2.85 4.64
N ASP A 94 -19.23 1.55 4.28
CA ASP A 94 -20.40 0.90 3.66
C ASP A 94 -21.59 0.74 4.62
N LYS A 95 -21.36 0.81 5.93
CA LYS A 95 -22.41 0.68 6.95
C LYS A 95 -22.97 2.03 7.41
N VAL A 96 -22.29 3.12 7.08
CA VAL A 96 -22.64 4.46 7.54
C VAL A 96 -23.36 5.19 6.43
N LYS A 97 -24.60 5.62 6.70
CA LYS A 97 -25.41 6.39 5.75
C LYS A 97 -25.17 7.90 5.81
N ASN A 98 -24.62 8.39 6.93
CA ASN A 98 -24.40 9.81 7.16
C ASN A 98 -22.99 10.22 6.71
N GLU A 99 -22.92 11.15 5.76
CA GLU A 99 -21.64 11.62 5.19
C GLU A 99 -20.74 12.31 6.22
N ILE A 100 -21.30 13.05 7.18
CA ILE A 100 -20.53 13.69 8.24
C ILE A 100 -19.89 12.62 9.14
N ALA A 101 -20.65 11.59 9.50
CA ALA A 101 -20.11 10.47 10.28
C ALA A 101 -19.02 9.71 9.51
N ALA A 102 -19.17 9.56 8.19
CA ALA A 102 -18.13 8.99 7.33
C ALA A 102 -16.84 9.81 7.35
N VAL A 103 -16.93 11.14 7.25
CA VAL A 103 -15.77 12.04 7.37
C VAL A 103 -15.09 11.88 8.72
N PHE A 104 -15.84 11.85 9.82
CA PHE A 104 -15.27 11.62 11.16
C PHE A 104 -14.56 10.27 11.29
N ILE A 105 -15.09 9.22 10.69
CA ILE A 105 -14.42 7.90 10.67
C ILE A 105 -13.08 7.98 9.94
N VAL A 106 -13.03 8.64 8.79
CA VAL A 106 -11.78 8.79 8.02
C VAL A 106 -10.75 9.60 8.79
N ILE A 107 -11.16 10.72 9.40
CA ILE A 107 -10.27 11.57 10.20
C ILE A 107 -9.75 10.80 11.42
N ALA A 108 -10.64 10.14 12.17
CA ALA A 108 -10.26 9.38 13.36
C ALA A 108 -9.33 8.21 13.01
N ALA A 109 -9.63 7.46 11.94
CA ALA A 109 -8.78 6.37 11.47
C ALA A 109 -7.41 6.90 11.01
N GLY A 110 -7.38 7.97 10.21
CA GLY A 110 -6.14 8.60 9.77
C GLY A 110 -5.27 9.03 10.94
N PHE A 111 -5.85 9.69 11.93
CA PHE A 111 -5.14 10.09 13.15
C PHE A 111 -4.59 8.90 13.94
N LEU A 112 -5.37 7.82 14.10
CA LEU A 112 -4.91 6.59 14.75
C LEU A 112 -3.75 5.92 13.98
N MET A 113 -3.78 5.96 12.65
CA MET A 113 -2.73 5.40 11.80
C MET A 113 -1.41 6.18 11.95
N GLU A 114 -1.47 7.52 12.05
CA GLU A 114 -0.30 8.37 12.29
C GLU A 114 0.29 8.16 13.68
N ILE A 115 -0.55 8.14 14.73
CA ILE A 115 -0.07 7.88 16.12
C ILE A 115 0.56 6.49 16.24
N SER A 116 0.00 5.51 15.53
CA SER A 116 0.54 4.15 15.51
C SER A 116 1.80 4.02 14.66
N THR A 117 2.27 5.10 14.03
CA THR A 117 3.46 5.14 13.17
C THR A 117 3.43 4.09 12.04
N MET A 118 2.29 3.99 11.36
CA MET A 118 2.17 3.09 10.20
C MET A 118 2.90 3.67 8.98
N ASP A 119 3.67 2.83 8.27
CA ASP A 119 4.60 3.23 7.19
C ASP A 119 4.03 4.20 6.14
N TYR A 120 2.76 4.05 5.77
CA TYR A 120 2.06 4.95 4.84
C TYR A 120 0.89 5.72 5.47
N GLY A 121 0.56 5.46 6.74
CA GLY A 121 -0.41 6.23 7.51
C GLY A 121 -1.69 6.68 6.78
N ILE A 122 -2.08 7.92 7.01
CA ILE A 122 -3.26 8.55 6.39
C ILE A 122 -3.11 8.67 4.86
N TYR A 123 -1.89 8.86 4.35
CA TYR A 123 -1.65 8.90 2.91
C TYR A 123 -2.18 7.62 2.24
N GLY A 124 -1.87 6.47 2.81
CA GLY A 124 -2.32 5.17 2.31
C GLY A 124 -3.83 4.99 2.38
N LEU A 125 -4.47 5.51 3.44
CA LEU A 125 -5.92 5.54 3.56
C LEU A 125 -6.55 6.39 2.46
N LEU A 126 -6.08 7.63 2.28
CA LEU A 126 -6.62 8.56 1.28
C LEU A 126 -6.45 8.00 -0.14
N LEU A 127 -5.32 7.37 -0.45
CA LEU A 127 -5.11 6.75 -1.76
C LEU A 127 -6.12 5.62 -2.04
N VAL A 128 -6.41 4.77 -1.04
CA VAL A 128 -7.45 3.74 -1.16
C VAL A 128 -8.83 4.36 -1.37
N LEU A 129 -9.15 5.47 -0.70
CA LEU A 129 -10.40 6.19 -0.88
C LEU A 129 -10.50 6.86 -2.26
N ILE A 130 -9.40 7.40 -2.79
CA ILE A 130 -9.33 7.91 -4.17
C ILE A 130 -9.75 6.79 -5.15
N TYR A 131 -9.19 5.59 -5.02
CA TYR A 131 -9.58 4.46 -5.87
C TYR A 131 -11.02 4.00 -5.68
N ARG A 132 -11.61 4.23 -4.51
CA ARG A 132 -13.02 3.91 -4.25
C ARG A 132 -13.99 4.88 -4.92
N TYR A 133 -13.69 6.18 -4.86
CA TYR A 133 -14.65 7.23 -5.20
C TYR A 133 -14.39 7.93 -6.53
N THR A 134 -13.25 7.66 -7.16
CA THR A 134 -12.86 8.33 -8.42
C THR A 134 -12.37 7.33 -9.44
N GLU A 135 -12.53 7.68 -10.72
CA GLU A 135 -12.10 6.85 -11.86
C GLU A 135 -11.47 7.74 -12.95
N GLY A 136 -10.85 7.11 -13.95
CA GLY A 136 -10.29 7.79 -15.11
C GLY A 136 -9.26 8.89 -14.76
N PHE A 137 -9.34 10.04 -15.43
CA PHE A 137 -8.42 11.16 -15.20
C PHE A 137 -8.57 11.80 -13.82
N VAL A 138 -9.79 11.83 -13.24
CA VAL A 138 -10.04 12.39 -11.91
C VAL A 138 -9.23 11.63 -10.85
N MET A 139 -9.16 10.31 -10.96
CA MET A 139 -8.34 9.47 -10.09
C MET A 139 -6.85 9.82 -10.16
N VAL A 140 -6.33 10.12 -11.36
CA VAL A 140 -4.94 10.53 -11.55
C VAL A 140 -4.69 11.90 -10.94
N PHE A 141 -5.56 12.88 -11.19
CA PHE A 141 -5.44 14.23 -10.63
C PHE A 141 -5.59 14.26 -9.12
N ALA A 142 -6.51 13.48 -8.55
CA ALA A 142 -6.68 13.37 -7.10
C ALA A 142 -5.43 12.77 -6.45
N HIS A 143 -4.82 11.74 -7.06
CA HIS A 143 -3.57 11.18 -6.55
C HIS A 143 -2.39 12.16 -6.70
N LEU A 144 -2.31 12.89 -7.81
CA LEU A 144 -1.31 13.93 -8.00
C LEU A 144 -1.44 15.01 -6.92
N PHE A 145 -2.66 15.47 -6.65
CA PHE A 145 -2.94 16.46 -5.61
C PHE A 145 -2.56 15.94 -4.21
N LEU A 146 -2.87 14.67 -3.90
CA LEU A 146 -2.42 14.02 -2.67
C LEU A 146 -0.89 14.04 -2.54
N ASN A 147 -0.16 13.76 -3.62
CA ASN A 147 1.30 13.81 -3.63
C ASN A 147 1.87 15.23 -3.49
N ILE A 148 1.17 16.27 -3.97
CA ILE A 148 1.58 17.68 -3.75
C ILE A 148 1.48 18.02 -2.27
N ILE A 149 0.42 17.59 -1.59
CA ILE A 149 0.26 17.78 -0.13
C ILE A 149 1.36 17.02 0.62
N ASP A 150 1.65 15.77 0.21
CA ASP A 150 2.66 14.90 0.83
C ASP A 150 4.11 15.31 0.51
N MET A 151 4.33 16.27 -0.40
CA MET A 151 5.67 16.67 -0.85
C MET A 151 6.55 17.20 0.30
N VAL A 152 5.92 17.70 1.37
CA VAL A 152 6.59 18.12 2.61
C VAL A 152 7.25 16.92 3.31
N GLN A 153 6.63 15.73 3.25
CA GLN A 153 7.15 14.50 3.86
C GLN A 153 8.06 13.72 2.91
N SER A 154 7.72 13.64 1.62
CA SER A 154 8.46 12.84 0.65
C SER A 154 8.39 13.40 -0.76
N GLN A 155 9.49 13.99 -1.22
CA GLN A 155 9.60 14.51 -2.60
C GLN A 155 9.54 13.40 -3.66
N ILE A 156 9.97 12.19 -3.30
CA ILE A 156 9.99 11.04 -4.23
C ILE A 156 8.58 10.46 -4.42
N GLN A 157 7.64 10.73 -3.51
CA GLN A 157 6.31 10.13 -3.55
C GLN A 157 5.50 10.52 -4.80
N ILE A 158 5.82 11.66 -5.44
CA ILE A 158 5.20 12.11 -6.69
C ILE A 158 5.25 11.05 -7.82
N TRP A 159 6.32 10.25 -7.86
CA TRP A 159 6.53 9.19 -8.86
C TRP A 159 5.53 8.04 -8.76
N SER A 160 4.88 7.89 -7.60
CA SER A 160 3.80 6.90 -7.40
C SER A 160 2.60 7.15 -8.34
N THR A 161 2.38 8.40 -8.78
CA THR A 161 1.29 8.79 -9.68
C THR A 161 1.33 8.04 -11.01
N ILE A 162 2.52 7.66 -11.48
CA ILE A 162 2.72 6.86 -12.71
C ILE A 162 1.90 5.56 -12.65
N SER A 163 1.85 4.92 -11.48
CA SER A 163 1.08 3.68 -11.29
C SER A 163 -0.41 3.92 -11.39
N THR A 164 -0.90 5.00 -10.80
CA THR A 164 -2.32 5.38 -10.92
C THR A 164 -2.68 5.72 -12.35
N LEU A 165 -1.78 6.36 -13.12
CA LEU A 165 -1.97 6.59 -14.54
C LEU A 165 -2.10 5.26 -15.32
N PHE A 166 -1.22 4.29 -15.06
CA PHE A 166 -1.31 2.96 -15.67
C PHE A 166 -2.60 2.22 -15.28
N ILE A 167 -3.03 2.34 -14.01
CA ILE A 167 -4.30 1.76 -13.54
C ILE A 167 -5.47 2.43 -14.25
N ALA A 168 -5.52 3.77 -14.33
CA ALA A 168 -6.57 4.51 -15.03
C ALA A 168 -6.66 4.10 -16.50
N PHE A 169 -5.52 4.02 -17.18
CA PHE A 169 -5.45 3.61 -18.58
C PHE A 169 -5.88 2.15 -18.78
N ALA A 170 -5.47 1.24 -17.89
CA ALA A 170 -5.90 -0.15 -17.93
C ALA A 170 -7.42 -0.29 -17.74
N ILE A 171 -8.02 0.47 -16.80
CA ILE A 171 -9.48 0.52 -16.64
C ILE A 171 -10.14 1.02 -17.92
N TYR A 172 -9.65 2.12 -18.51
CA TYR A 172 -10.18 2.68 -19.75
C TYR A 172 -10.14 1.69 -20.92
N ARG A 173 -9.12 0.84 -21.00
CA ARG A 173 -8.99 -0.24 -21.98
C ARG A 173 -9.85 -1.48 -21.68
N GLY A 174 -10.65 -1.46 -20.61
CA GLY A 174 -11.48 -2.59 -20.20
C GLY A 174 -10.69 -3.78 -19.66
N ALA A 175 -9.47 -3.55 -19.14
CA ALA A 175 -8.62 -4.63 -18.67
C ALA A 175 -9.25 -5.37 -17.47
N SER A 176 -9.21 -6.70 -17.50
CA SER A 176 -9.55 -7.50 -16.33
C SER A 176 -8.36 -7.59 -15.37
N PHE A 177 -8.52 -7.15 -14.13
CA PHE A 177 -7.45 -7.15 -13.12
C PHE A 177 -7.29 -8.50 -12.40
N ARG A 178 -7.39 -9.61 -13.16
CA ARG A 178 -7.15 -10.94 -12.60
C ARG A 178 -5.67 -11.09 -12.25
N SER A 179 -5.38 -11.57 -11.04
CA SER A 179 -4.01 -11.87 -10.67
C SER A 179 -3.51 -13.08 -11.47
N SER A 180 -2.40 -12.91 -12.19
CA SER A 180 -1.63 -14.02 -12.77
C SER A 180 -0.67 -14.66 -11.78
N VAL A 181 -0.51 -14.07 -10.58
CA VAL A 181 0.39 -14.59 -9.54
C VAL A 181 -0.36 -15.61 -8.68
N PRO A 182 0.19 -16.82 -8.46
CA PRO A 182 -0.38 -17.78 -7.51
C PRO A 182 -0.56 -17.15 -6.14
N ARG A 183 -1.71 -17.41 -5.50
CA ARG A 183 -2.05 -16.78 -4.22
C ARG A 183 -1.03 -17.05 -3.12
N TRP A 184 -0.48 -18.26 -3.06
CA TRP A 184 0.53 -18.63 -2.06
C TRP A 184 1.79 -17.78 -2.22
N LEU A 185 2.22 -17.52 -3.45
CA LEU A 185 3.40 -16.70 -3.76
C LEU A 185 3.13 -15.24 -3.41
N TRP A 186 2.00 -14.68 -3.83
CA TRP A 186 1.62 -13.30 -3.50
C TRP A 186 1.56 -13.05 -1.99
N THR A 187 0.99 -14.00 -1.24
CA THR A 187 0.78 -13.88 0.21
C THR A 187 2.10 -14.03 0.98
N SER A 188 2.96 -14.97 0.56
CA SER A 188 4.23 -15.23 1.24
C SER A 188 5.34 -14.28 0.86
N PHE A 189 5.23 -13.62 -0.31
CA PHE A 189 6.25 -12.71 -0.81
C PHE A 189 6.63 -11.64 0.20
N TYR A 190 5.66 -10.90 0.77
CA TYR A 190 5.94 -9.78 1.67
C TYR A 190 6.79 -10.16 2.89
N PRO A 191 6.38 -11.14 3.74
CA PRO A 191 7.21 -11.55 4.87
C PRO A 191 8.53 -12.21 4.46
N LEU A 192 8.55 -13.01 3.38
CA LEU A 192 9.75 -13.76 2.98
C LEU A 192 10.87 -12.85 2.48
N HIS A 193 10.58 -11.91 1.57
CA HIS A 193 11.65 -11.07 1.03
C HIS A 193 12.21 -10.11 2.09
N LEU A 194 11.37 -9.61 3.00
CA LEU A 194 11.84 -8.84 4.15
C LEU A 194 12.72 -9.67 5.09
N ALA A 195 12.36 -10.93 5.33
CA ALA A 195 13.18 -11.82 6.16
C ALA A 195 14.55 -12.05 5.51
N ILE A 196 14.58 -12.30 4.20
CA ILE A 196 15.84 -12.44 3.45
C ILE A 196 16.67 -11.16 3.54
N ILE A 197 16.09 -9.99 3.28
CA ILE A 197 16.80 -8.70 3.37
C ILE A 197 17.33 -8.47 4.79
N GLY A 198 16.53 -8.70 5.82
CA GLY A 198 16.93 -8.55 7.22
C GLY A 198 18.07 -9.49 7.61
N ILE A 199 18.00 -10.76 7.20
CA ILE A 199 19.07 -11.75 7.42
C ILE A 199 20.36 -11.28 6.73
N VAL A 200 20.29 -10.92 5.44
CA VAL A 200 21.47 -10.47 4.68
C VAL A 200 22.08 -9.21 5.29
N ARG A 201 21.25 -8.25 5.74
CA ARG A 201 21.72 -7.04 6.42
C ARG A 201 22.51 -7.36 7.70
N ILE A 202 22.07 -8.34 8.48
CA ILE A 202 22.77 -8.76 9.71
C ILE A 202 24.15 -9.35 9.39
N TYR A 203 24.30 -10.06 8.27
CA TYR A 203 25.58 -10.68 7.87
C TYR A 203 26.57 -9.73 7.18
N ILE A 204 26.09 -8.64 6.55
CA ILE A 204 26.95 -7.68 5.82
C ILE A 204 27.44 -6.54 6.74
N ARG A 205 26.84 -6.38 7.93
CA ARG A 205 27.32 -5.47 8.98
C ARG A 205 28.47 -6.06 9.76
#